data_AF-A0A0R3VUQ1-F1
#
_entry.id   AF-A0A0R3VUQ1-F1
#
_cell.length_a   1.000
_cell.length_b   1.000
_cell.length_c   1.000
_cell.angle_alpha   90.00
_cell.angle_beta   90.00
_cell.angle_gamma   90.00
#
_symmetry.space_group_name_H-M   'P 1'
#
loop_
_entity.id
_entity.type
_entity.pdbx_description
1 polymer ?
#
loop_
_entity_poly.entity_id
_entity_poly.type
_entity_poly.pdbx_seq_one_letter_code
_entity_poly.pdbx_strand_id
1 'polypeptide(L)' 'MIPGESNAAANRQDEIERKKNEILMLKSCLNMKRLKLSVAINDIKNYCFEHVDADQLINASKDDPFKNKRKCSLF' A
#
# COMPACT_ATOMS: atom_id res chain seq x y z
N MET A 1 -23.33 -21.46 -41.72
CA MET A 1 -22.56 -21.01 -40.55
C MET A 1 -23.39 -21.28 -39.31
N ILE A 2 -22.85 -22.07 -38.38
CA ILE A 2 -23.59 -22.52 -37.20
C ILE A 2 -23.53 -21.42 -36.12
N PRO A 3 -24.66 -20.95 -35.55
CA PRO A 3 -24.71 -19.80 -34.63
C PRO A 3 -23.90 -19.95 -33.32
N GLY A 4 -23.40 -21.15 -33.00
CA GLY A 4 -22.61 -21.43 -31.78
C GLY A 4 -21.09 -21.32 -31.94
N GLU A 5 -20.55 -21.39 -33.16
CA GLU A 5 -19.10 -21.37 -33.38
C GLU A 5 -18.48 -19.99 -33.15
N SER A 6 -19.19 -18.91 -33.53
CA SER A 6 -18.72 -17.54 -33.34
C SER A 6 -18.58 -17.16 -31.87
N ASN A 7 -19.47 -17.64 -31.00
CA ASN A 7 -19.40 -17.39 -29.56
C ASN A 7 -18.25 -18.17 -28.89
N ALA A 8 -18.00 -19.40 -29.32
CA ALA A 8 -16.87 -20.20 -28.83
C ALA A 8 -15.51 -19.63 -29.27
N ALA A 9 -15.43 -19.12 -30.51
CA ALA A 9 -14.23 -18.47 -31.03
C ALA A 9 -13.94 -17.12 -30.35
N ALA A 10 -14.98 -16.31 -30.11
CA ALA A 10 -14.84 -15.04 -29.38
C ALA A 10 -14.36 -15.26 -27.92
N ASN A 11 -14.96 -16.23 -27.22
CA ASN A 11 -14.58 -16.54 -25.84
C ASN A 11 -13.14 -17.07 -25.72
N ARG A 12 -12.69 -17.86 -26.71
CA ARG A 12 -11.29 -18.30 -26.82
C ARG A 12 -10.34 -17.12 -27.07
N GLN A 13 -10.74 -16.16 -27.91
CA GLN A 13 -9.93 -14.97 -28.17
C GLN A 13 -9.78 -14.11 -26.90
N ASP A 14 -10.85 -13.95 -26.13
CA ASP A 14 -10.81 -13.23 -24.86
C ASP A 14 -9.90 -13.91 -23.83
N GLU A 15 -9.92 -15.24 -23.75
CA GLU A 15 -8.99 -16.01 -22.92
C GLU A 15 -7.52 -15.79 -23.33
N ILE A 16 -7.25 -15.78 -24.64
CA ILE A 16 -5.91 -15.54 -25.17
C ILE A 16 -5.43 -14.14 -24.79
N GLU A 17 -6.27 -13.12 -24.97
CA GLU A 17 -5.91 -11.73 -24.61
C GLU A 17 -5.68 -11.57 -23.10
N ARG A 18 -6.50 -12.22 -22.25
CA ARG A 18 -6.26 -12.24 -20.80
C ARG A 18 -4.90 -12.82 -20.45
N LYS A 19 -4.55 -13.98 -21.03
CA LYS A 19 -3.25 -14.63 -20.78
C LYS A 19 -2.08 -13.79 -21.30
N LYS A 20 -2.22 -13.10 -22.43
CA LYS A 20 -1.20 -12.17 -22.92
C LYS A 20 -0.97 -11.03 -21.93
N ASN A 21 -2.04 -10.44 -21.41
CA ASN A 21 -1.95 -9.37 -20.41
C ASN A 21 -1.29 -9.85 -19.11
N GLU A 22 -1.61 -11.06 -18.67
CA GLU A 22 -0.95 -11.69 -17.51
C GLU A 22 0.56 -11.86 -17.74
N ILE A 23 0.97 -12.34 -18.92
CA ILE A 23 2.39 -12.46 -19.28
C ILE A 23 3.08 -11.08 -19.27
N LEU A 24 2.43 -10.04 -19.79
CA LEU A 24 2.99 -8.68 -19.77
C LEU A 24 3.18 -8.18 -18.33
N MET A 25 2.21 -8.43 -17.46
CA MET A 25 2.28 -8.09 -16.04
C MET A 25 3.43 -8.84 -15.35
N LEU A 26 3.55 -10.15 -15.58
CA LEU A 26 4.64 -10.97 -15.03
C LEU A 26 6.02 -10.51 -15.51
N LYS A 27 6.16 -10.15 -16.80
CA LYS A 27 7.39 -9.57 -17.35
C LYS A 27 7.73 -8.24 -16.67
N SER A 28 6.73 -7.41 -16.38
CA SER A 28 6.93 -6.16 -15.63
C SER A 28 7.42 -6.44 -14.20
N CYS A 29 6.77 -7.35 -13.48
CA CYS A 29 7.16 -7.76 -12.12
C CYS A 29 8.58 -8.36 -12.06
N LEU A 30 8.98 -9.11 -13.09
CA LEU A 30 10.32 -9.68 -13.18
C LEU A 30 11.39 -8.59 -13.30
N ASN A 31 11.09 -7.53 -14.04
CA ASN A 31 12.02 -6.42 -14.30
C ASN A 31 12.12 -5.42 -13.12
N MET A 32 11.35 -5.61 -12.05
CA MET A 32 11.43 -4.76 -10.87
C MET A 32 12.78 -4.90 -10.17
N LYS A 33 13.48 -3.78 -9.98
CA LYS A 33 14.67 -3.70 -9.13
C LYS A 33 14.24 -3.74 -7.66
N ARG A 34 14.52 -4.85 -6.98
CA ARG A 34 14.21 -5.01 -5.55
C ARG A 34 15.38 -4.52 -4.69
N LEU A 35 15.07 -3.83 -3.60
CA LEU A 35 16.04 -3.49 -2.58
C LEU A 35 16.35 -4.73 -1.71
N LYS A 36 17.57 -4.81 -1.16
CA LYS A 36 17.89 -5.83 -0.15
C LYS A 36 17.02 -5.61 1.08
N LEU A 37 16.45 -6.69 1.62
CA LEU A 37 15.59 -6.63 2.80
C LEU A 37 16.28 -5.97 3.99
N SER A 38 17.57 -6.27 4.21
CA SER A 38 18.35 -5.66 5.29
C SER A 38 18.46 -4.14 5.17
N VAL A 39 18.55 -3.61 3.96
CA VAL A 39 18.61 -2.16 3.71
C VAL A 39 17.24 -1.55 3.98
N ALA A 40 16.17 -2.14 3.42
CA ALA A 40 14.80 -1.66 3.65
C ALA A 40 14.44 -1.63 5.15
N ILE A 41 14.79 -2.67 5.89
CA ILE A 41 14.57 -2.73 7.35
C ILE A 41 15.35 -1.62 8.05
N ASN A 42 16.61 -1.40 7.67
CA ASN A 42 17.44 -0.37 8.28
C ASN A 42 16.88 1.03 8.02
N ASP A 43 16.41 1.29 6.80
CA ASP A 43 15.82 2.58 6.42
C ASP A 43 14.53 2.84 7.22
N ILE A 44 13.65 1.84 7.30
CA ILE A 44 12.41 1.94 8.10
C ILE A 44 12.75 2.17 9.58
N LYS A 45 13.68 1.38 10.12
CA LYS A 45 14.13 1.48 11.49
C LYS A 45 14.66 2.89 11.79
N ASN A 46 15.54 3.41 10.94
CA ASN A 46 16.13 4.73 11.11
C ASN A 46 15.07 5.82 11.07
N TYR A 47 14.15 5.75 10.11
CA TYR A 47 13.03 6.68 10.02
C TYR A 47 12.22 6.72 11.31
N CYS A 48 11.88 5.56 11.87
CA CYS A 48 11.16 5.50 13.15
C CYS A 48 11.95 6.14 14.30
N PHE A 49 13.26 5.89 14.41
CA PHE A 49 14.07 6.47 15.48
C PHE A 49 14.31 7.97 15.32
N GLU A 50 14.42 8.47 14.09
CA GLU A 50 14.56 9.91 13.82
C GLU A 50 13.30 10.71 14.23
N HIS A 51 12.12 10.06 14.19
CA HIS A 51 10.83 10.73 14.43
C HIS A 51 10.17 10.36 15.76
N VAL A 52 10.77 9.44 16.54
CA VAL A 52 10.18 8.93 17.78
C VAL A 52 9.86 10.05 18.78
N ASP A 53 10.74 11.05 18.90
CA ASP A 53 10.58 12.14 19.86
C ASP A 53 9.41 13.08 19.50
N ALA A 54 9.03 13.15 18.22
CA ALA A 54 7.91 13.95 17.74
C ALA A 54 6.58 13.18 17.74
N ASP A 55 6.60 11.86 17.90
CA ASP A 55 5.40 11.03 17.94
C ASP A 55 4.66 11.24 19.28
N GLN A 56 3.50 11.88 19.22
CA GLN A 56 2.70 12.23 20.39
C GLN A 56 1.97 11.04 21.03
N LEU A 57 1.88 9.91 20.32
CA LEU A 57 1.29 8.67 20.85
C LEU A 57 2.32 7.85 21.62
N ILE A 58 3.60 7.96 21.26
CA ILE A 58 4.72 7.37 22.00
C ILE A 58 5.13 8.31 23.14
N ASN A 59 5.34 9.59 22.82
CA ASN A 59 5.76 10.64 23.75
C ASN A 59 4.60 11.61 23.99
N ALA A 60 3.78 11.31 25.02
CA ALA A 60 2.58 12.07 25.33
C ALA A 60 2.85 13.58 25.48
N SER A 61 2.20 14.38 24.64
CA SER A 61 2.33 15.83 24.65
C SER A 61 1.70 16.46 25.91
N LYS A 62 2.35 17.50 26.45
CA LYS A 62 1.76 18.33 27.51
C LYS A 62 0.58 19.15 26.98
N ASP A 63 0.59 19.51 25.71
CA ASP A 63 -0.42 20.35 25.04
C ASP A 63 -1.41 19.51 24.23
N ASP A 64 -1.90 18.42 24.82
CA ASP A 64 -2.95 17.61 24.22
C ASP A 64 -4.27 18.42 24.13
N PRO A 65 -4.76 18.72 22.91
CA PRO A 65 -5.98 19.51 22.71
C PRO A 65 -7.25 18.79 23.18
N PHE A 66 -7.17 17.48 23.43
CA PHE A 66 -8.27 16.66 23.94
C PHE A 66 -8.28 16.55 25.47
N LYS A 67 -7.35 17.21 26.18
CA LYS A 67 -7.41 17.30 27.65
C LYS A 67 -8.69 17.97 28.11
N ASN A 68 -9.26 17.42 29.18
CA ASN A 68 -10.42 18.00 29.86
C ASN A 68 -10.10 19.45 30.27
N LYS A 69 -10.91 20.39 29.78
CA LYS A 69 -10.79 21.80 30.17
C LYS A 69 -11.13 21.93 31.65
N ARG A 70 -10.21 22.51 32.43
CA ARG A 70 -10.51 22.88 33.82
C ARG A 70 -11.64 23.89 33.82
N LYS A 71 -12.71 23.63 34.59
CA LYS A 71 -13.75 24.62 34.84
C LYS A 71 -13.13 25.76 35.65
N CYS A 72 -13.13 26.97 35.11
CA CYS A 72 -12.74 28.16 35.86
C CYS A 72 -13.96 28.60 36.68
N SER A 73 -13.91 28.44 38.00
CA SER A 73 -14.93 28.99 38.88
C SER A 73 -14.59 30.46 39.14
N LEU A 74 -15.38 31.36 38.55
CA LEU A 74 -15.38 32.78 38.91
C LEU A 74 -16.12 32.90 40.24
N PHE A 75 -15.42 32.66 41.35
CA PHE A 75 -15.84 33.10 42.67
C PHE A 75 -15.14 34.41 42.99
#